data_AF-A0A6A2XLV1-F1
#
_entry.id   AF-A0A6A2XLV1-F1
#
_cell.length_a   1.000
_cell.length_b   1.000
_cell.length_c   1.000
_cell.angle_alpha   90.00
_cell.angle_beta   90.00
_cell.angle_gamma   90.00
#
_symmetry.space_group_name_H-M   'P 1'
#
loop_
_entity.id
_entity.type
_entity.pdbx_description
1 polymer ?
#
loop_
_entity_poly.entity_id
_entity_poly.type
_entity_poly.pdbx_seq_one_letter_code
_entity_poly.pdbx_strand_id
1 'polypeptide(L)'
;MLMGTLVYGIRYSFPEYICTFLVAGGVSMFALIKILFQTSKKSISKLEHPNAPLGYGLCFLNLAFDGFTNATQDSINTRYPKTSAWDIMLGMNLWGTLYNMIYMFGWPQASGFEAVRFCKQHPEAAQDILFYCLCGAIGQNFIFLTVRRFGSLANTTITTTRKFFSIVVSSLLSGNPLSTKQWSCILMVFAGLSYQIFLKWKKLQKLQKKRKV
;
A
#
# COMPACT_ATOMS: atom_id res chain seq x y z
N MET A 1 6.12 4.23 9.19
CA MET A 1 6.41 5.06 10.39
C MET A 1 7.82 4.79 10.93
N LEU A 2 8.14 3.56 11.36
CA LEU A 2 9.48 3.19 11.87
C LEU A 2 10.65 3.63 10.96
N MET A 3 10.60 3.31 9.66
CA MET A 3 11.64 3.72 8.71
C MET A 3 11.79 5.24 8.58
N GLY A 4 10.68 6.00 8.61
CA GLY A 4 10.73 7.46 8.58
C GLY A 4 11.36 8.06 9.84
N THR A 5 11.15 7.43 11.00
CA THR A 5 11.77 7.85 12.27
C THR A 5 13.26 7.52 12.30
N LEU A 6 13.66 6.32 11.88
CA LEU A 6 15.04 5.83 11.93
C LEU A 6 15.95 6.46 10.87
N VAL A 7 15.47 6.58 9.63
CA VAL A 7 16.30 7.01 8.49
C VAL A 7 16.32 8.54 8.34
N TYR A 8 15.20 9.21 8.59
CA TYR A 8 15.03 10.65 8.29
C TYR A 8 14.64 11.48 9.52
N GLY A 9 14.61 10.89 10.73
CA GLY A 9 14.35 11.60 11.98
C GLY A 9 12.92 12.18 12.11
N ILE A 10 11.96 11.69 11.32
CA ILE A 10 10.58 12.19 11.35
C ILE A 10 9.95 11.80 12.69
N ARG A 11 9.59 12.80 13.50
CA ARG A 11 8.93 12.58 14.79
C ARG A 11 7.42 12.44 14.60
N TYR A 12 6.92 11.23 14.80
CA TYR A 12 5.48 10.96 14.93
C TYR A 12 5.04 11.12 16.38
N SER A 13 3.81 11.59 16.58
CA SER A 13 3.20 11.72 17.90
C SER A 13 2.75 10.36 18.43
N PHE A 14 2.79 10.19 19.75
CA PHE A 14 2.35 8.96 20.42
C PHE A 14 0.94 8.49 19.98
N PRO A 15 -0.06 9.37 19.82
CA PRO A 15 -1.37 8.97 19.30
C PRO A 15 -1.34 8.37 17.88
N GLU A 16 -0.44 8.82 16.99
CA GLU A 16 -0.32 8.28 15.62
C GLU A 16 0.20 6.83 15.63
N TYR A 17 1.07 6.48 16.59
CA TYR A 17 1.53 5.09 16.78
C TYR A 17 0.40 4.18 17.26
N ILE A 18 -0.39 4.64 18.24
CA ILE A 18 -1.57 3.89 18.73
C ILE A 18 -2.56 3.64 17.59
N CYS A 19 -2.89 4.65 16.80
CA CYS A 19 -3.80 4.50 15.65
C CYS A 19 -3.31 3.41 14.70
N THR A 20 -2.02 3.46 14.37
CA THR A 20 -1.41 2.53 13.42
C THR A 20 -1.40 1.11 13.96
N PHE A 21 -1.14 0.93 15.25
CA PHE A 21 -1.21 -0.37 15.90
C PHE A 21 -2.64 -0.93 15.92
N LEU A 22 -3.65 -0.10 16.24
CA LEU A 22 -5.05 -0.50 16.21
C LEU A 22 -5.49 -0.94 14.81
N VAL A 23 -5.10 -0.19 13.77
CA VAL A 23 -5.42 -0.55 12.38
C VAL A 23 -4.70 -1.84 11.96
N ALA A 24 -3.39 -1.96 12.20
CA ALA A 24 -2.62 -3.15 11.84
C ALA A 24 -3.11 -4.40 12.59
N GLY A 25 -3.38 -4.27 13.89
CA GLY A 25 -3.93 -5.34 14.71
C GLY A 25 -5.33 -5.75 14.26
N GLY A 26 -6.20 -4.79 13.94
CA GLY A 26 -7.57 -5.06 13.52
C GLY A 26 -7.67 -5.73 12.16
N VAL A 27 -6.86 -5.30 11.18
CA VAL A 27 -6.78 -5.96 9.87
C VAL A 27 -6.21 -7.38 10.02
N SER A 28 -5.16 -7.55 10.84
CA SER A 28 -4.57 -8.87 11.10
C SER A 28 -5.55 -9.83 11.77
N MET A 29 -6.26 -9.38 12.81
CA MET A 29 -7.29 -10.18 13.47
C MET A 29 -8.44 -10.52 12.54
N PHE A 30 -8.90 -9.56 11.72
CA PHE A 30 -9.96 -9.80 10.74
C PHE A 30 -9.56 -10.92 9.77
N ALA A 31 -8.34 -10.88 9.25
CA ALA A 31 -7.80 -11.90 8.36
C ALA A 31 -7.68 -13.27 9.07
N LEU A 32 -7.14 -13.30 10.29
CA LEU A 32 -6.99 -14.52 11.08
C LEU A 32 -8.33 -15.17 11.40
N ILE A 33 -9.35 -14.40 11.79
CA ILE A 33 -10.69 -14.91 12.08
C ILE A 33 -11.30 -15.53 10.83
N LYS A 34 -11.14 -14.89 9.66
CA LYS A 34 -11.61 -15.45 8.38
C LYS A 34 -10.93 -16.78 8.05
N ILE A 35 -9.62 -16.89 8.30
CA ILE A 35 -8.87 -18.13 8.08
C ILE A 35 -9.31 -19.24 9.06
N LEU A 36 -9.39 -18.93 10.35
CA LEU A 36 -9.65 -19.92 11.39
C LEU A 36 -11.10 -20.43 11.42
N PHE A 37 -12.08 -19.57 11.12
CA PHE A 37 -13.50 -19.88 11.34
C PHE A 37 -14.34 -19.97 10.06
N GLN A 38 -13.87 -19.42 8.94
CA GLN A 38 -14.68 -19.30 7.72
C GLN A 38 -14.07 -19.98 6.50
N THR A 39 -12.78 -20.31 6.56
CA THR A 39 -12.08 -21.03 5.48
C THR A 39 -12.15 -22.52 5.74
N SER A 40 -12.77 -23.29 4.83
CA SER A 40 -12.84 -24.76 4.93
C SER A 40 -11.43 -25.37 4.92
N LYS A 41 -11.19 -26.39 5.77
CA LYS A 41 -9.90 -27.11 5.88
C LYS A 41 -9.35 -27.60 4.51
N LYS A 42 -10.23 -27.84 3.53
CA LYS A 42 -9.89 -28.19 2.13
C LYS A 42 -9.22 -27.07 1.32
N SER A 43 -9.42 -25.80 1.68
CA SER A 43 -8.76 -24.66 1.03
C SER A 43 -7.37 -24.38 1.61
N ILE A 44 -7.14 -24.77 2.87
CA ILE A 44 -5.85 -24.61 3.55
C ILE A 44 -4.87 -25.70 3.10
N SER A 45 -5.34 -26.92 2.84
CA SER A 45 -4.52 -28.03 2.33
C SER A 45 -4.06 -27.86 0.87
N LYS A 46 -4.57 -26.85 0.14
CA LYS A 46 -4.09 -26.47 -1.20
C LYS A 46 -2.92 -25.49 -1.19
N LEU A 47 -2.49 -25.02 -0.01
CA LEU A 47 -1.22 -24.30 0.13
C LEU A 47 -0.10 -25.34 0.14
N GLU A 48 0.29 -25.78 -1.06
CA GLU A 48 1.49 -26.59 -1.32
C GLU A 48 2.68 -25.97 -0.59
N HIS A 49 3.43 -26.82 0.15
CA HIS A 49 4.60 -26.49 0.97
C HIS A 49 5.30 -25.16 0.59
N PRO A 50 4.83 -24.02 1.13
CA PRO A 50 5.54 -22.78 0.91
C PRO A 50 6.76 -22.88 1.81
N ASN A 51 7.93 -22.44 1.37
CA ASN A 51 8.96 -22.03 2.30
C ASN A 51 8.42 -20.83 3.09
N ALA A 52 7.55 -21.09 4.07
CA ALA A 52 6.82 -20.08 4.82
C ALA A 52 7.78 -19.08 5.46
N PRO A 53 8.95 -19.49 6.01
CA PRO A 53 9.96 -18.53 6.48
C PRO A 53 10.48 -17.61 5.37
N LEU A 54 10.70 -18.13 4.15
CA LEU A 54 11.16 -17.34 3.00
C LEU A 54 10.06 -16.39 2.53
N GLY A 55 8.80 -16.84 2.45
CA GLY A 55 7.66 -16.00 2.08
C GLY A 55 7.43 -14.87 3.09
N TYR A 56 7.48 -15.15 4.39
CA TYR A 56 7.39 -14.13 5.43
C TYR A 56 8.58 -13.16 5.38
N GLY A 57 9.79 -13.67 5.12
CA GLY A 57 11.00 -12.86 4.94
C GLY A 57 10.90 -11.91 3.74
N LEU A 58 10.43 -12.39 2.59
CA LEU A 58 10.21 -11.57 1.39
C LEU A 58 9.12 -10.52 1.62
N CYS A 59 8.02 -10.87 2.28
CA CYS A 59 6.97 -9.91 2.64
C CYS A 59 7.49 -8.82 3.57
N PHE A 60 8.30 -9.19 4.57
CA PHE A 60 8.93 -8.23 5.48
C PHE A 60 9.87 -7.29 4.72
N LEU A 61 10.75 -7.83 3.88
CA LEU A 61 11.68 -7.05 3.06
C LEU A 61 10.95 -6.08 2.13
N ASN A 62 9.88 -6.56 1.47
CA ASN A 62 9.05 -5.73 0.59
C ASN A 62 8.41 -4.56 1.34
N LEU A 63 7.83 -4.81 2.52
CA LEU A 63 7.25 -3.76 3.37
C LEU A 63 8.33 -2.79 3.91
N ALA A 64 9.54 -3.29 4.19
CA ALA A 64 10.65 -2.45 4.62
C ALA A 64 11.10 -1.48 3.51
N PHE A 65 11.24 -1.97 2.28
CA PHE A 65 11.59 -1.14 1.12
C PHE A 65 10.47 -0.18 0.71
N ASP A 66 9.20 -0.58 0.84
CA ASP A 66 8.07 0.34 0.66
C ASP A 66 8.12 1.46 1.71
N GLY A 67 8.38 1.11 2.97
CA GLY A 67 8.57 2.09 4.05
C GLY A 67 9.74 3.04 3.81
N PHE A 68 10.86 2.54 3.28
CA PHE A 68 12.02 3.35 2.91
C PHE A 68 11.68 4.32 1.77
N THR A 69 11.05 3.83 0.70
CA THR A 69 10.67 4.63 -0.47
C THR A 69 9.73 5.76 -0.08
N ASN A 70 8.70 5.48 0.72
CA ASN A 70 7.77 6.50 1.23
C ASN A 70 8.50 7.58 2.05
N ALA A 71 9.47 7.21 2.88
CA ALA A 71 10.25 8.16 3.66
C ALA A 71 11.21 9.00 2.79
N THR A 72 11.83 8.39 1.78
CA THR A 72 12.65 9.10 0.79
C THR A 72 11.82 10.10 -0.01
N GLN A 73 10.60 9.75 -0.42
CA GLN A 73 9.68 10.67 -1.10
C GLN A 73 9.35 11.89 -0.23
N ASP A 74 9.10 11.70 1.06
CA ASP A 74 8.85 12.80 2.00
C ASP A 74 10.09 13.69 2.20
N SER A 75 11.28 13.08 2.27
CA SER A 75 12.55 13.79 2.39
C SER A 75 12.84 14.65 1.16
N ILE A 76 12.66 14.11 -0.04
CA ILE A 76 12.82 14.84 -1.31
C ILE A 76 11.83 16.01 -1.38
N ASN A 77 10.55 15.77 -1.05
CA ASN A 77 9.53 16.82 -1.04
C ASN A 77 9.84 17.95 -0.04
N THR A 78 10.49 17.63 1.08
CA THR A 78 10.86 18.62 2.10
C THR A 78 12.12 19.40 1.71
N ARG A 79 13.13 18.71 1.17
CA ARG A 79 14.43 19.29 0.80
C ARG A 79 14.37 20.09 -0.51
N TYR A 80 13.53 19.67 -1.44
CA TYR A 80 13.39 20.27 -2.77
C TYR A 80 11.94 20.70 -3.04
N PRO A 81 11.47 21.81 -2.44
CA PRO A 81 10.09 22.25 -2.58
C PRO A 81 9.71 22.72 -3.99
N LYS A 82 10.69 22.96 -4.88
CA LYS A 82 10.45 23.32 -6.28
C LYS A 82 10.17 22.11 -7.17
N THR A 83 10.52 20.90 -6.73
CA THR A 83 10.29 19.68 -7.51
C THR A 83 8.80 19.36 -7.59
N SER A 84 8.32 19.09 -8.80
CA SER A 84 6.93 18.72 -9.04
C SER A 84 6.68 17.25 -8.71
N ALA A 85 5.41 16.91 -8.46
CA ALA A 85 4.97 15.52 -8.30
C ALA A 85 5.29 14.68 -9.55
N TRP A 86 5.17 15.27 -10.73
CA TRP A 86 5.44 14.60 -12.01
C TRP A 86 6.92 14.30 -12.23
N ASP A 87 7.83 15.15 -11.75
CA ASP A 87 9.28 14.93 -11.88
C ASP A 87 9.71 13.69 -11.07
N ILE A 88 9.19 13.57 -9.84
CA ILE A 88 9.44 12.42 -8.97
C ILE A 88 8.82 11.16 -9.58
N MET A 89 7.61 11.26 -10.12
CA MET A 89 6.93 10.16 -10.80
C MET A 89 7.70 9.68 -12.04
N LEU A 90 8.14 10.60 -12.89
CA LEU A 90 8.91 10.28 -14.08
C LEU A 90 10.23 9.61 -13.71
N GLY A 91 10.98 10.16 -12.75
CA GLY A 91 12.23 9.58 -12.29
C GLY A 91 12.04 8.17 -11.74
N MET A 92 11.02 7.95 -10.90
CA MET A 92 10.72 6.64 -10.33
C MET A 92 10.31 5.62 -11.40
N ASN A 93 9.45 6.01 -12.34
CA ASN A 93 9.01 5.13 -13.42
C ASN A 93 10.14 4.83 -14.40
N LEU A 94 10.98 5.82 -14.75
CA LEU A 94 12.12 5.62 -15.65
C LEU A 94 13.10 4.59 -15.08
N TRP A 95 13.59 4.82 -13.86
CA TRP A 95 14.50 3.88 -13.21
C TRP A 95 13.84 2.52 -12.98
N GLY A 96 12.57 2.51 -12.58
CA GLY A 96 11.78 1.28 -12.43
C GLY A 96 11.70 0.48 -13.73
N THR A 97 11.42 1.12 -14.86
CA THR A 97 11.38 0.47 -16.17
C THR A 97 12.75 -0.08 -16.57
N LEU A 98 13.83 0.67 -16.35
CA LEU A 98 15.19 0.20 -16.64
C LEU A 98 15.54 -1.06 -15.85
N TYR A 99 15.33 -1.06 -14.53
CA TYR A 99 15.61 -2.23 -13.70
C TYR A 99 14.74 -3.44 -14.07
N ASN A 100 13.44 -3.22 -14.33
CA ASN A 100 12.54 -4.30 -14.75
C ASN A 100 12.93 -4.86 -16.13
N MET A 101 13.32 -4.02 -17.09
CA MET A 101 13.78 -4.48 -18.41
C MET A 101 15.04 -5.34 -18.31
N ILE A 102 16.03 -4.91 -17.51
CA ILE A 102 17.25 -5.68 -17.28
C ILE A 102 16.92 -7.03 -16.64
N TYR A 103 16.04 -7.05 -15.64
CA TYR A 103 15.62 -8.30 -15.01
C TYR A 103 14.89 -9.23 -15.98
N MET A 104 13.96 -8.68 -16.76
CA MET A 104 13.06 -9.44 -17.62
C MET A 104 13.76 -10.04 -18.85
N PHE A 105 14.77 -9.36 -19.41
CA PHE A 105 15.47 -9.80 -20.62
C PHE A 105 16.93 -10.19 -20.40
N GLY A 106 17.58 -9.70 -19.33
CA GLY A 106 19.00 -9.94 -19.05
C GLY A 106 19.26 -11.10 -18.11
N TRP A 107 18.27 -11.58 -17.35
CA TRP A 107 18.44 -12.72 -16.46
C TRP A 107 18.19 -14.04 -17.21
N PRO A 108 19.12 -15.02 -17.19
CA PRO A 108 19.00 -16.26 -17.98
C PRO A 108 17.76 -17.11 -17.68
N GLN A 109 17.20 -16.97 -16.48
CA GLN A 109 15.99 -17.67 -16.02
C GLN A 109 14.72 -16.82 -16.14
N ALA A 110 14.79 -15.60 -16.68
CA ALA A 110 13.62 -14.75 -16.83
C ALA A 110 12.84 -15.06 -18.11
N SER A 111 11.52 -15.08 -18.00
CA SER A 111 10.57 -15.43 -19.07
C SER A 111 10.13 -14.23 -19.91
N GLY A 112 10.95 -13.18 -20.03
CA GLY A 112 10.57 -11.94 -20.73
C GLY A 112 10.21 -12.13 -22.20
N PHE A 113 11.00 -12.92 -22.92
CA PHE A 113 10.73 -13.22 -24.33
C PHE A 113 9.48 -14.09 -24.52
N GLU A 114 9.20 -14.97 -23.56
CA GLU A 114 7.99 -15.80 -23.55
C GLU A 114 6.75 -14.95 -23.28
N ALA A 115 6.81 -14.02 -22.32
CA ALA A 115 5.72 -13.09 -22.03
C ALA A 115 5.36 -12.22 -23.25
N VAL A 116 6.36 -11.77 -24.01
CA VAL A 116 6.13 -11.03 -25.27
C VAL A 116 5.49 -11.92 -26.34
N ARG A 117 5.93 -13.18 -26.47
CA ARG A 117 5.31 -14.14 -27.39
C ARG A 117 3.86 -14.45 -27.01
N PHE A 118 3.58 -14.60 -25.71
CA PHE A 118 2.24 -14.80 -25.19
C PHE A 118 1.32 -13.63 -25.56
N CYS A 119 1.76 -12.39 -25.37
CA CYS A 119 0.99 -11.21 -25.76
C CYS A 119 0.76 -11.10 -27.28
N LYS A 120 1.69 -11.62 -28.10
CA LYS A 120 1.50 -11.69 -29.56
C LYS A 120 0.50 -12.76 -29.98
N GLN A 121 0.46 -13.89 -29.28
CA GLN A 121 -0.47 -14.99 -29.55
C GLN A 121 -1.88 -14.69 -29.03
N HIS A 122 -1.99 -13.93 -27.94
CA HIS A 122 -3.25 -13.56 -27.30
C HIS A 122 -3.39 -12.02 -27.22
N PRO A 123 -3.87 -11.36 -28.30
CA PRO A 123 -3.99 -9.90 -28.32
C PRO A 123 -5.00 -9.37 -27.30
N GLU A 124 -6.01 -10.16 -26.92
CA GLU A 124 -6.97 -9.82 -25.86
C GLU A 124 -6.26 -9.60 -24.52
N ALA A 125 -5.33 -10.49 -24.14
CA ALA A 125 -4.54 -10.33 -22.92
C ALA A 125 -3.65 -9.07 -22.97
N ALA A 126 -3.14 -8.71 -24.15
CA ALA A 126 -2.38 -7.48 -24.31
C ALA A 126 -3.25 -6.23 -24.14
N GLN A 127 -4.52 -6.27 -24.60
CA GLN A 127 -5.49 -5.19 -24.37
C GLN A 127 -5.83 -5.06 -22.88
N ASP A 128 -6.06 -6.16 -22.17
CA ASP A 128 -6.32 -6.14 -20.73
C ASP A 128 -5.14 -5.54 -19.95
N ILE A 129 -3.90 -5.92 -20.29
CA ILE A 129 -2.68 -5.33 -19.72
C ILE A 129 -2.63 -3.83 -20.01
N LEU A 130 -2.94 -3.40 -21.24
CA LEU A 130 -2.94 -1.99 -21.62
C LEU A 130 -3.96 -1.19 -20.80
N PHE A 131 -5.20 -1.66 -20.68
CA PHE A 131 -6.22 -1.02 -19.85
C PHE A 131 -5.82 -0.96 -18.38
N TYR A 132 -5.24 -2.05 -17.86
CA TYR A 132 -4.69 -2.09 -16.52
C TYR A 132 -3.59 -1.04 -16.33
N CYS A 133 -2.66 -0.90 -17.27
CA CYS A 133 -1.60 0.12 -17.24
C CYS A 133 -2.14 1.54 -17.34
N LEU A 134 -3.12 1.80 -18.21
CA LEU A 134 -3.74 3.14 -18.35
C LEU A 134 -4.47 3.55 -17.07
N CYS A 135 -5.28 2.66 -16.51
CA CYS A 135 -5.93 2.88 -15.23
C CYS A 135 -4.90 3.08 -14.11
N GLY A 136 -3.83 2.28 -14.12
CA GLY A 136 -2.69 2.43 -13.21
C GLY A 136 -1.99 3.78 -13.32
N ALA A 137 -1.77 4.29 -14.53
CA ALA A 137 -1.13 5.59 -14.78
C ALA A 137 -2.00 6.76 -14.27
N ILE A 138 -3.32 6.69 -14.47
CA ILE A 138 -4.27 7.63 -13.88
C ILE A 138 -4.19 7.57 -12.35
N GLY A 139 -4.21 6.37 -11.77
CA GLY A 139 -4.08 6.16 -10.33
C GLY A 139 -2.77 6.71 -9.75
N GLN A 140 -1.65 6.51 -10.44
CA GLN A 140 -0.34 7.02 -10.01
C GLN A 140 -0.32 8.55 -9.91
N ASN A 141 -0.96 9.27 -10.83
CA ASN A 141 -1.05 10.73 -10.74
C ASN A 141 -1.69 11.17 -9.41
N PHE A 142 -2.78 10.53 -8.99
CA PHE A 142 -3.42 10.82 -7.71
C PHE A 142 -2.51 10.49 -6.51
N ILE A 143 -1.76 9.39 -6.59
CA ILE A 143 -0.81 9.00 -5.55
C ILE A 143 0.28 10.06 -5.40
N PHE A 144 1.00 10.40 -6.47
CA PHE A 144 2.10 11.37 -6.41
C PHE A 144 1.64 12.77 -6.03
N LEU A 145 0.47 13.22 -6.52
CA LEU A 145 -0.14 14.49 -6.09
C LEU A 145 -0.49 14.47 -4.59
N THR A 146 -1.03 13.36 -4.09
CA THR A 146 -1.36 13.20 -2.67
C THR A 146 -0.11 13.23 -1.80
N VAL A 147 0.94 12.50 -2.19
CA VAL A 147 2.23 12.49 -1.48
C VAL A 147 2.82 13.90 -1.47
N ARG A 148 2.82 14.60 -2.61
CA ARG A 148 3.36 15.97 -2.72
C ARG A 148 2.59 16.99 -1.86
N ARG A 149 1.27 16.83 -1.73
CA ARG A 149 0.40 17.78 -1.02
C ARG A 149 0.26 17.48 0.47
N PHE A 150 0.18 16.20 0.85
CA PHE A 150 -0.18 15.76 2.21
C PHE A 150 0.85 14.83 2.88
N GLY A 151 1.92 14.48 2.17
CA GLY A 151 2.97 13.55 2.61
C GLY A 151 2.62 12.09 2.38
N SER A 152 3.63 11.23 2.39
CA SER A 152 3.54 9.79 2.15
C SER A 152 2.63 9.09 3.16
N LEU A 153 2.67 9.51 4.44
CA LEU A 153 1.81 8.93 5.48
C LEU A 153 0.31 9.15 5.18
N ALA A 154 -0.08 10.30 4.60
CA ALA A 154 -1.48 10.50 4.17
C ALA A 154 -1.88 9.50 3.09
N ASN A 155 -1.01 9.33 2.11
CA ASN A 155 -1.23 8.42 1.00
C ASN A 155 -1.38 6.97 1.51
N THR A 156 -0.53 6.54 2.44
CA THR A 156 -0.66 5.22 3.08
C THR A 156 -1.98 5.08 3.84
N THR A 157 -2.41 6.09 4.60
CA THR A 157 -3.71 6.06 5.30
C THR A 157 -4.86 5.94 4.30
N ILE A 158 -4.92 6.80 3.27
CA ILE A 158 -5.98 6.81 2.25
C ILE A 158 -6.06 5.46 1.53
N THR A 159 -4.92 4.93 1.07
CA THR A 159 -4.88 3.65 0.35
C THR A 159 -5.25 2.47 1.25
N THR A 160 -4.86 2.48 2.53
CA THR A 160 -5.24 1.45 3.50
C THR A 160 -6.73 1.50 3.80
N THR A 161 -7.31 2.69 4.00
CA THR A 161 -8.76 2.86 4.17
C THR A 161 -9.51 2.32 2.96
N ARG A 162 -9.08 2.67 1.74
CA ARG A 162 -9.68 2.16 0.50
C ARG A 162 -9.63 0.64 0.43
N LYS A 163 -8.44 0.04 0.63
CA LYS A 163 -8.25 -1.42 0.60
C LYS A 163 -9.13 -2.11 1.63
N PHE A 164 -9.19 -1.58 2.85
CA PHE A 164 -10.02 -2.15 3.90
C PHE A 164 -11.51 -2.05 3.59
N PHE A 165 -11.97 -0.90 3.09
CA PHE A 165 -13.35 -0.74 2.65
C PHE A 165 -13.71 -1.73 1.53
N SER A 166 -12.85 -1.92 0.54
CA SER A 166 -13.04 -2.93 -0.51
C SER A 166 -13.11 -4.36 0.06
N ILE A 167 -12.31 -4.69 1.08
CA ILE A 167 -12.39 -5.99 1.77
C ILE A 167 -13.76 -6.16 2.45
N VAL A 168 -14.25 -5.14 3.17
CA VAL A 168 -15.55 -5.19 3.84
C VAL A 168 -16.68 -5.35 2.82
N VAL A 169 -16.72 -4.50 1.79
CA VAL A 169 -17.73 -4.54 0.73
C VAL A 169 -17.71 -5.88 -0.01
N SER A 170 -16.53 -6.37 -0.39
CA SER A 170 -16.39 -7.68 -1.03
C SER A 170 -16.92 -8.80 -0.14
N SER A 171 -16.67 -8.75 1.17
CA SER A 171 -17.17 -9.75 2.10
C SER A 171 -18.70 -9.70 2.26
N LEU A 172 -19.30 -8.51 2.26
CA LEU A 172 -20.75 -8.32 2.34
C LEU A 172 -21.45 -8.80 1.06
N LEU A 173 -20.89 -8.46 -0.11
CA LEU A 173 -21.43 -8.86 -1.42
C LEU A 173 -21.27 -10.36 -1.70
N SER A 174 -20.25 -11.01 -1.13
CA SER A 174 -20.03 -12.46 -1.29
C SER A 174 -21.07 -13.32 -0.55
N GLY A 175 -22.08 -12.73 0.09
CA GLY A 175 -23.15 -13.46 0.78
C GLY A 175 -22.72 -14.24 2.02
N ASN A 176 -21.46 -14.11 2.44
CA ASN A 176 -20.92 -14.77 3.62
C ASN A 176 -21.19 -13.90 4.86
N PRO A 177 -22.05 -14.32 5.81
CA PRO A 177 -22.33 -13.52 6.98
C PRO A 177 -21.05 -13.27 7.77
N LEU A 178 -20.72 -11.99 7.98
CA LEU A 178 -19.60 -11.58 8.81
C LEU A 178 -19.89 -11.96 10.27
N SER A 179 -18.97 -12.67 10.91
CA SER A 179 -19.08 -13.04 12.32
C SER A 179 -19.12 -11.79 13.21
N THR A 180 -19.80 -11.86 14.35
CA THR A 180 -19.80 -10.79 15.37
C THR A 180 -18.38 -10.35 15.77
N LYS A 181 -17.42 -11.29 15.77
CA LYS A 181 -15.99 -10.99 16.02
C LYS A 181 -15.35 -10.17 14.90
N GLN A 182 -15.71 -10.43 13.63
CA GLN A 182 -15.23 -9.65 12.48
C GLN A 182 -15.79 -8.22 12.49
N TRP A 183 -17.05 -8.04 12.90
CA TRP A 183 -17.64 -6.71 13.11
C TRP A 183 -16.90 -5.89 14.16
N SER A 184 -16.46 -6.51 15.26
CA SER A 184 -15.61 -5.85 16.26
C SER A 184 -14.27 -5.41 15.67
N CYS A 185 -13.62 -6.26 14.85
CA CYS A 185 -12.39 -5.88 14.15
C CYS A 185 -12.61 -4.70 13.19
N ILE A 186 -13.74 -4.69 12.46
CA ILE A 186 -14.12 -3.58 11.57
C ILE A 186 -14.25 -2.28 12.38
N LEU A 187 -15.01 -2.28 13.48
CA LEU A 187 -15.16 -1.11 14.35
C LEU A 187 -13.81 -0.60 14.87
N MET A 188 -12.92 -1.51 15.30
CA MET A 188 -11.59 -1.17 15.77
C MET A 188 -10.73 -0.49 14.69
N VAL A 189 -10.76 -1.00 13.44
CA VAL A 189 -10.03 -0.40 12.32
C VAL A 189 -10.59 0.97 11.95
N PHE A 190 -11.92 1.11 11.86
CA PHE A 190 -12.55 2.39 11.57
C PHE A 190 -12.32 3.43 12.67
N ALA A 191 -12.31 3.02 13.95
CA ALA A 191 -11.97 3.90 15.06
C ALA A 191 -10.51 4.40 14.96
N GLY A 192 -9.56 3.49 14.70
CA GLY A 192 -8.15 3.84 14.53
C GLY A 192 -7.91 4.79 13.34
N LEU A 193 -8.54 4.52 12.20
CA LEU A 193 -8.47 5.39 11.01
C LEU A 193 -9.11 6.77 11.28
N SER A 194 -10.30 6.80 11.87
CA SER A 194 -11.01 8.06 12.17
C SER A 194 -10.21 8.93 13.14
N TYR A 195 -9.61 8.32 14.17
CA TYR A 195 -8.75 9.03 15.12
C TYR A 195 -7.47 9.56 14.44
N GLN A 196 -6.85 8.77 13.56
CA GLN A 196 -5.68 9.20 12.79
C GLN A 196 -6.00 10.41 11.89
N ILE A 197 -7.14 10.37 11.21
CA ILE A 197 -7.63 11.48 10.37
C ILE A 197 -7.87 12.73 11.21
N PHE A 198 -8.54 12.59 12.37
CA PHE A 198 -8.83 13.68 13.28
C PHE A 198 -7.55 14.36 13.80
N LEU A 199 -6.55 13.57 14.22
CA LEU A 199 -5.26 14.09 14.67
C LEU A 199 -4.55 14.90 13.57
N LYS A 200 -4.59 14.39 12.34
CA LYS A 200 -3.99 15.06 11.19
C LYS A 200 -4.71 16.36 10.85
N TRP A 201 -6.04 16.36 10.86
CA TRP A 201 -6.85 17.56 10.67
C TRP A 201 -6.54 18.63 11.72
N LYS A 202 -6.44 18.24 13.00
CA LYS A 202 -6.05 19.14 14.10
C LYS A 202 -4.64 19.72 13.92
N LYS A 203 -3.68 18.93 13.40
CA LYS A 203 -2.31 19.40 13.11
C LYS A 203 -2.30 20.44 11.98
N LEU A 204 -3.07 20.22 10.91
CA LEU A 204 -3.22 21.16 9.80
C LEU A 204 -3.85 22.49 10.25
N GLN A 205 -4.90 22.45 11.07
CA GLN A 205 -5.53 23.64 11.65
C GLN A 205 -4.54 24.48 12.46
N LYS A 206 -3.71 23.84 13.29
CA LYS A 206 -2.67 24.54 14.06
C LYS A 206 -1.63 25.23 13.17
N LEU A 207 -1.22 24.58 12.07
CA LEU A 207 -0.26 25.16 11.12
C LEU A 207 -0.86 26.34 10.34
N GLN A 208 -2.13 26.25 9.94
CA GLN A 208 -2.84 27.36 9.29
C GLN A 208 -2.97 28.56 10.23
N LYS A 209 -3.27 28.34 11.52
CA LYS A 209 -3.35 29.40 12.52
C LYS A 209 -2.01 30.10 12.73
N LYS A 210 -0.88 29.35 12.71
CA LYS A 210 0.48 29.91 12.80
C LYS A 210 0.94 30.68 11.55
N ARG A 211 0.34 30.46 10.38
CA ARG A 211 0.67 31.20 9.15
C ARG A 211 -0.11 32.51 9.00
N LYS A 212 -1.17 32.69 9.80
CA LYS A 212 -2.00 33.91 9.82
C LYS A 212 -1.58 34.91 10.90
N VAL A 213 -0.63 34.53 11.76
CA VAL A 213 0.01 35.38 12.78
C VAL A 213 1.43 35.67 12.28
#